data_AF-A0A2D7VKS9-F1
#
_entry.id   AF-A0A2D7VKS9-F1
#
_cell.length_a   1.000
_cell.length_b   1.000
_cell.length_c   1.000
_cell.angle_alpha   90.00
_cell.angle_beta   90.00
_cell.angle_gamma   90.00
#
_symmetry.space_group_name_H-M   'P 1'
#
loop_
_entity.id
_entity.type
_entity.pdbx_description
1 polymer ?
#
loop_
_entity_poly.entity_id
_entity_poly.type
_entity_poly.pdbx_seq_one_letter_code
_entity_poly.pdbx_strand_id
1 'polypeptide(L)'
;MVDDLMEEVICSDCGLVLENPYFLDDGPSLRWGESPQNTPSKGLGSRIKGSDRTSRRLMKTHDISTRKRKDFMAMVDDLVDGSGEGERTKDAVKRLLAEANRDLKLSSKRNKLRGTKGMSTADSSDYRRKLLVSSALHVINDDGTENRAPQIALQWGVEFNDLAGAVRMLRRWRELELRKQDGYMPEDPLQRRTRELNYWLTRLRDFLTTVEGVSFEQANSVLGVARQSLRENGEPVQYGDKWMMGGKFNAVSKRAAMESMIEAMASLGMSSKQAKMLGQMVPVPGMSVFIERCGKRVFSDVDGSGSKPRKGEVD
;
A
#
# COMPACT_ATOMS: atom_id res chain seq x y z
N MET A 1 41.67 9.53 -24.26
CA MET A 1 41.26 10.80 -23.60
C MET A 1 40.25 11.45 -24.53
N VAL A 2 39.09 11.89 -24.05
CA VAL A 2 38.10 12.55 -24.91
C VAL A 2 38.47 14.03 -24.95
N ASP A 3 38.75 14.56 -26.14
CA ASP A 3 39.00 15.98 -26.34
C ASP A 3 37.69 16.65 -26.75
N ASP A 4 36.99 17.23 -25.77
CA ASP A 4 35.63 17.79 -25.93
C ASP A 4 35.56 18.95 -26.93
N LEU A 5 36.70 19.48 -27.40
CA LEU A 5 36.75 20.55 -28.40
C LEU A 5 36.74 20.06 -29.85
N MET A 6 37.10 18.78 -30.09
CA MET A 6 37.25 18.22 -31.44
C MET A 6 36.31 17.03 -31.72
N GLU A 7 35.51 16.59 -30.74
CA GLU A 7 34.57 15.46 -30.84
C GLU A 7 35.21 14.13 -31.33
N GLU A 8 36.51 13.96 -31.08
CA GLU A 8 37.28 12.78 -31.51
C GLU A 8 37.78 11.97 -30.32
N VAL A 9 37.70 10.64 -30.42
CA VAL A 9 38.26 9.75 -29.40
C VAL A 9 39.66 9.34 -29.81
N ILE A 10 40.63 9.83 -29.04
CA ILE A 10 42.05 9.59 -29.29
C ILE A 10 42.60 8.57 -28.27
N CYS A 11 43.33 7.58 -28.78
CA CYS A 11 44.08 6.65 -27.94
C CYS A 11 45.17 7.40 -27.16
N SER A 12 45.13 7.32 -25.82
CA SER A 12 46.07 8.04 -24.95
C SER A 12 47.52 7.58 -25.08
N ASP A 13 47.75 6.38 -25.60
CA ASP A 13 49.07 5.76 -25.61
C ASP A 13 49.80 5.93 -26.95
N CYS A 14 49.06 6.05 -28.06
CA CYS A 14 49.65 6.14 -29.40
C CYS A 14 49.12 7.28 -30.28
N GLY A 15 48.13 8.06 -29.82
CA GLY A 15 47.63 9.23 -30.54
C GLY A 15 46.78 8.91 -31.78
N LEU A 16 46.42 7.65 -32.00
CA LEU A 16 45.56 7.27 -33.13
C LEU A 16 44.13 7.78 -32.90
N VAL A 17 43.59 8.52 -33.87
CA VAL A 17 42.18 8.94 -33.92
C VAL A 17 41.35 7.76 -34.38
N LEU A 18 40.40 7.32 -33.57
CA LEU A 18 39.47 6.25 -33.90
C LEU A 18 38.21 6.86 -34.54
N GLU A 19 38.02 6.70 -35.85
CA GLU A 19 36.73 7.00 -36.48
C GLU A 19 35.69 6.01 -35.95
N ASN A 20 34.83 6.46 -35.03
CA ASN A 20 33.72 5.66 -34.54
C ASN A 20 32.39 6.42 -34.70
N PRO A 21 31.50 6.01 -35.62
CA PRO A 21 30.24 6.69 -35.88
C PRO A 21 29.16 6.48 -34.80
N TYR A 22 29.47 5.82 -33.67
CA TYR A 22 28.49 5.41 -32.66
C TYR A 22 28.52 6.19 -31.34
N PHE A 23 29.31 7.27 -31.24
CA PHE A 23 29.20 8.23 -30.13
C PHE A 23 28.34 9.44 -30.49
N LEU A 24 27.22 9.20 -31.17
CA LEU A 24 26.09 10.13 -31.08
C LEU A 24 25.51 9.96 -29.68
N ASP A 25 26.06 10.75 -28.76
CA ASP A 25 25.48 10.97 -27.45
C ASP A 25 23.98 11.29 -27.61
N ASP A 26 23.16 10.68 -26.75
CA ASP A 26 21.70 10.75 -26.77
C ASP A 26 21.20 12.12 -26.25
N GLY A 27 21.71 13.21 -26.86
CA GLY A 27 21.44 14.63 -26.62
C GLY A 27 22.74 15.44 -26.57
N PRO A 28 22.93 16.54 -27.34
CA PRO A 28 22.01 17.67 -27.54
C PRO A 28 21.79 18.03 -29.02
N SER A 29 21.73 17.04 -29.92
CA SER A 29 21.41 17.26 -31.35
C SER A 29 19.92 17.21 -31.68
N LEU A 30 19.04 16.88 -30.72
CA LEU A 30 17.61 17.16 -30.83
C LEU A 30 17.35 18.63 -30.47
N ARG A 31 17.65 19.55 -31.40
CA ARG A 31 17.21 20.95 -31.33
C ARG A 31 15.69 21.02 -31.53
N TRP A 32 14.92 20.60 -30.54
CA TRP A 32 13.62 21.19 -30.30
C TRP A 32 13.90 22.68 -30.05
N GLY A 33 13.28 23.58 -30.82
CA GLY A 33 13.60 25.02 -30.83
C GLY A 33 13.65 25.66 -29.44
N GLU A 34 14.05 26.94 -29.35
CA GLU A 34 14.47 27.71 -28.15
C GLU A 34 13.59 27.63 -26.88
N SER A 35 12.47 26.91 -26.88
CA SER A 35 11.70 26.56 -25.72
C SER A 35 11.06 25.17 -25.89
N PRO A 36 11.63 24.07 -25.35
CA PRO A 36 10.99 22.77 -25.38
C PRO A 36 9.67 22.83 -24.59
N GLN A 37 8.53 22.85 -25.30
CA GLN A 37 7.20 22.72 -24.70
C GLN A 37 6.94 21.24 -24.43
N ASN A 38 7.66 20.67 -23.47
CA ASN A 38 7.44 19.31 -22.98
C ASN A 38 6.15 19.28 -22.14
N THR A 39 4.99 19.30 -22.80
CA THR A 39 3.84 18.58 -22.24
C THR A 39 4.00 17.12 -22.65
N PRO A 40 4.15 16.17 -21.70
CA PRO A 40 4.25 14.75 -22.04
C PRO A 40 2.90 14.26 -22.58
N SER A 41 2.65 14.45 -23.87
CA SER A 41 1.51 13.84 -24.55
C SER A 41 2.01 12.63 -25.32
N LYS A 42 1.54 11.44 -24.94
CA LYS A 42 1.74 10.18 -25.68
C LYS A 42 1.03 10.15 -27.04
N GLY A 43 0.52 11.28 -27.54
CA GLY A 43 -0.21 11.40 -28.79
C GLY A 43 0.26 12.62 -29.58
N LEU A 44 0.41 12.43 -30.89
CA LEU A 44 0.68 13.49 -31.84
C LEU A 44 -0.59 14.35 -32.03
N GLY A 45 -0.47 15.67 -31.95
CA GLY A 45 -1.57 16.60 -32.19
C GLY A 45 -1.21 18.05 -31.86
N SER A 46 -1.79 19.00 -32.59
CA SER A 46 -1.64 20.43 -32.34
C SER A 46 -2.82 20.98 -31.54
N ARG A 47 -2.57 21.94 -30.65
CA ARG A 47 -3.63 22.61 -29.89
C ARG A 47 -4.19 23.78 -30.72
N ILE A 48 -5.46 23.72 -31.07
CA ILE A 48 -6.17 24.84 -31.67
C ILE A 48 -6.28 25.96 -30.62
N LYS A 49 -5.84 27.17 -30.95
CA LYS A 49 -5.94 28.38 -30.10
C LYS A 49 -6.61 29.50 -30.89
N GLY A 50 -7.45 30.30 -30.23
CA GLY A 50 -8.19 31.41 -30.86
C GLY A 50 -9.51 31.71 -30.13
N SER A 51 -9.89 32.98 -30.04
CA SER A 51 -11.09 33.43 -29.31
C SER A 51 -12.30 33.70 -30.23
N ASP A 52 -12.10 33.65 -31.53
CA ASP A 52 -13.12 33.85 -32.57
C ASP A 52 -14.11 32.67 -32.64
N ARG A 53 -15.27 32.92 -33.26
CA ARG A 53 -16.38 31.96 -33.34
C ARG A 53 -15.97 30.68 -34.07
N THR A 54 -15.16 30.80 -35.11
CA THR A 54 -14.62 29.68 -35.90
C THR A 54 -13.65 28.84 -35.07
N SER A 55 -12.69 29.45 -34.38
CA SER A 55 -11.79 28.73 -33.47
C SER A 55 -12.53 28.04 -32.33
N ARG A 56 -13.53 28.67 -31.70
CA ARG A 56 -14.34 28.00 -30.66
C ARG A 56 -15.13 26.81 -31.20
N ARG A 57 -15.66 26.90 -32.43
CA ARG A 57 -16.36 25.79 -33.07
C ARG A 57 -15.39 24.65 -33.39
N LEU A 58 -14.22 24.97 -33.93
CA LEU A 58 -13.16 24.00 -34.21
C LEU A 58 -12.62 23.35 -32.94
N MET A 59 -12.40 24.11 -31.86
CA MET A 59 -12.04 23.57 -30.53
C MET A 59 -13.11 22.59 -30.04
N LYS A 60 -14.39 22.96 -30.07
CA LYS A 60 -15.47 22.04 -29.65
C LYS A 60 -15.52 20.78 -30.51
N THR A 61 -15.40 20.91 -31.83
CA THR A 61 -15.41 19.77 -32.75
C THR A 61 -14.18 18.89 -32.55
N HIS A 62 -13.01 19.50 -32.39
CA HIS A 62 -11.75 18.82 -32.06
C HIS A 62 -11.85 18.11 -30.72
N ASP A 63 -12.37 18.77 -29.68
CA ASP A 63 -12.58 18.16 -28.37
C ASP A 63 -13.53 16.98 -28.48
N ILE A 64 -14.64 17.09 -29.21
CA ILE A 64 -15.58 15.99 -29.42
C ILE A 64 -14.94 14.84 -30.22
N SER A 65 -14.20 15.14 -31.29
CA SER A 65 -13.59 14.12 -32.17
C SER A 65 -12.36 13.45 -31.54
N THR A 66 -11.63 14.19 -30.71
CA THR A 66 -10.46 13.68 -29.97
C THR A 66 -10.79 13.20 -28.58
N ARG A 67 -12.06 13.33 -28.11
CA ARG A 67 -12.55 12.74 -26.86
C ARG A 67 -12.50 11.22 -26.97
N LYS A 68 -11.32 10.65 -26.78
CA LYS A 68 -11.15 9.23 -26.52
C LYS A 68 -11.81 8.97 -25.17
N ARG A 69 -12.89 8.18 -25.18
CA ARG A 69 -13.46 7.62 -23.95
C ARG A 69 -12.29 6.96 -23.22
N LYS A 70 -12.00 7.42 -22.00
CA LYS A 70 -10.88 6.86 -21.24
C LYS A 70 -11.09 5.35 -21.11
N ASP A 71 -10.05 4.60 -21.44
CA ASP A 71 -10.07 3.16 -21.26
C ASP A 71 -10.16 2.82 -19.77
N PHE A 72 -10.60 1.60 -19.48
CA PHE A 72 -10.80 1.14 -18.10
C PHE A 72 -9.53 1.33 -17.25
N MET A 73 -8.35 1.00 -17.79
CA MET A 73 -7.07 1.16 -17.09
C MET A 73 -6.65 2.63 -16.95
N ALA A 74 -6.97 3.50 -17.93
CA ALA A 74 -6.70 4.93 -17.78
C ALA A 74 -7.51 5.55 -16.63
N MET A 75 -8.75 5.10 -16.43
CA MET A 75 -9.55 5.49 -15.26
C MET A 75 -9.05 4.86 -13.94
N VAL A 76 -8.36 3.72 -14.00
CA VAL A 76 -7.67 3.15 -12.84
C VAL A 76 -6.46 4.02 -12.48
N ASP A 77 -5.67 4.46 -13.45
CA ASP A 77 -4.53 5.36 -13.23
C ASP A 77 -4.97 6.68 -12.61
N ASP A 78 -6.07 7.28 -13.10
CA ASP A 78 -6.67 8.48 -12.50
C ASP A 78 -7.00 8.28 -11.00
N LEU A 79 -7.50 7.10 -10.62
CA LEU A 79 -7.80 6.78 -9.22
C LEU A 79 -6.53 6.57 -8.38
N VAL A 80 -5.47 6.04 -8.97
CA VAL A 80 -4.16 5.95 -8.30
C VAL A 80 -3.63 7.35 -8.03
N ASP A 81 -3.73 8.27 -9.00
CA ASP A 81 -3.31 9.66 -8.84
C ASP A 81 -4.14 10.39 -7.78
N GLY A 82 -5.45 10.15 -7.76
CA GLY A 82 -6.39 10.67 -6.77
C GLY A 82 -6.36 10.00 -5.40
N SER A 83 -5.55 8.95 -5.19
CA SER A 83 -5.45 8.24 -3.90
C SER A 83 -4.77 9.06 -2.79
N GLY A 84 -4.06 10.13 -3.16
CA GLY A 84 -3.30 10.99 -2.26
C GLY A 84 -2.01 10.36 -1.73
N GLU A 85 -1.58 9.19 -2.24
CA GLU A 85 -0.31 8.56 -1.89
C GLU A 85 0.90 9.30 -2.48
N GLY A 86 2.11 9.00 -1.98
CA GLY A 86 3.35 9.52 -2.55
C GLY A 86 3.63 8.98 -3.96
N GLU A 87 4.37 9.74 -4.77
CA GLU A 87 4.60 9.43 -6.19
C GLU A 87 5.23 8.04 -6.41
N ARG A 88 6.23 7.69 -5.59
CA ARG A 88 6.86 6.37 -5.63
C ARG A 88 5.86 5.21 -5.45
N THR A 89 4.91 5.37 -4.53
CA THR A 89 3.86 4.37 -4.28
C THR A 89 2.89 4.30 -5.46
N LYS A 90 2.50 5.46 -6.00
CA LYS A 90 1.63 5.54 -7.18
C LYS A 90 2.25 4.85 -8.39
N ASP A 91 3.52 5.11 -8.67
CA ASP A 91 4.25 4.49 -9.76
C ASP A 91 4.35 2.97 -9.59
N ALA A 92 4.65 2.50 -8.38
CA ALA A 92 4.68 1.08 -8.07
C ALA A 92 3.30 0.42 -8.32
N VAL A 93 2.21 1.07 -7.91
CA VAL A 93 0.83 0.59 -8.13
C VAL A 93 0.49 0.53 -9.61
N LYS A 94 0.76 1.62 -10.36
CA LYS A 94 0.50 1.69 -11.80
C LYS A 94 1.28 0.60 -12.55
N ARG A 95 2.55 0.42 -12.22
CA ARG A 95 3.40 -0.63 -12.81
C ARG A 95 2.84 -2.02 -12.53
N LEU A 96 2.54 -2.32 -11.27
CA LEU A 96 1.97 -3.62 -10.86
C LEU A 96 0.68 -3.94 -11.61
N LEU A 97 -0.23 -2.97 -11.69
CA LEU A 97 -1.53 -3.14 -12.36
C LEU A 97 -1.39 -3.24 -13.88
N ALA A 98 -0.48 -2.49 -14.50
CA ALA A 98 -0.21 -2.56 -15.93
C ALA A 98 0.35 -3.94 -16.31
N GLU A 99 1.36 -4.42 -15.58
CA GLU A 99 1.95 -5.75 -15.78
C GLU A 99 0.89 -6.85 -15.56
N ALA A 100 0.17 -6.81 -14.44
CA ALA A 100 -0.88 -7.78 -14.14
C ALA A 100 -2.02 -7.76 -15.17
N ASN A 101 -2.36 -6.59 -15.72
CA ASN A 101 -3.42 -6.49 -16.73
C ASN A 101 -3.01 -7.13 -18.08
N ARG A 102 -1.72 -7.14 -18.43
CA ARG A 102 -1.25 -7.82 -19.65
C ARG A 102 -1.57 -9.31 -19.63
N ASP A 103 -1.40 -9.94 -18.48
CA ASP A 103 -1.56 -11.39 -18.32
C ASP A 103 -2.97 -11.78 -17.88
N LEU A 104 -3.51 -11.10 -16.86
CA LEU A 104 -4.79 -11.44 -16.24
C LEU A 104 -6.00 -10.80 -16.93
N LYS A 105 -5.78 -9.88 -17.87
CA LYS A 105 -6.84 -9.10 -18.55
C LYS A 105 -7.83 -8.49 -17.54
N LEU A 106 -7.30 -7.79 -16.54
CA LEU A 106 -8.06 -7.20 -15.42
C LEU A 106 -9.19 -6.28 -15.89
N SER A 107 -8.98 -5.53 -16.97
CA SER A 107 -10.00 -4.67 -17.59
C SER A 107 -11.24 -5.46 -18.03
N SER A 108 -11.05 -6.67 -18.54
CA SER A 108 -12.11 -7.52 -19.10
C SER A 108 -12.82 -8.38 -18.06
N LYS A 109 -12.19 -8.67 -16.92
CA LYS A 109 -12.76 -9.56 -15.88
C LYS A 109 -14.01 -8.98 -15.22
N ARG A 110 -15.18 -9.58 -15.46
CA ARG A 110 -16.47 -9.18 -14.85
C ARG A 110 -16.91 -10.15 -13.75
N ASN A 111 -16.09 -10.31 -12.71
CA ASN A 111 -16.44 -11.19 -11.60
C ASN A 111 -17.69 -10.69 -10.86
N LYS A 112 -18.52 -11.62 -10.36
CA LYS A 112 -19.62 -11.29 -9.45
C LYS A 112 -19.02 -10.88 -8.10
N LEU A 113 -19.01 -9.58 -7.82
CA LEU A 113 -18.47 -9.00 -6.60
C LEU A 113 -19.57 -8.77 -5.58
N ARG A 114 -19.31 -9.05 -4.30
CA ARG A 114 -20.31 -8.89 -3.24
C ARG A 114 -20.69 -7.43 -3.04
N GLY A 115 -19.72 -6.53 -3.13
CA GLY A 115 -19.94 -5.09 -3.02
C GLY A 115 -20.72 -4.48 -4.18
N THR A 116 -20.92 -5.19 -5.29
CA THR A 116 -21.69 -4.69 -6.45
C THR A 116 -23.18 -5.04 -6.43
N LYS A 117 -23.68 -5.69 -5.37
CA LYS A 117 -25.10 -6.06 -5.27
C LYS A 117 -25.99 -4.81 -5.29
N GLY A 118 -26.95 -4.78 -6.22
CA GLY A 118 -27.90 -3.67 -6.37
C GLY A 118 -27.34 -2.42 -7.05
N MET A 119 -26.08 -2.43 -7.50
CA MET A 119 -25.46 -1.30 -8.20
C MET A 119 -25.81 -1.25 -9.69
N SER A 120 -25.80 -0.05 -10.26
CA SER A 120 -25.84 0.12 -11.71
C SER A 120 -24.58 -0.44 -12.39
N THR A 121 -24.61 -0.60 -13.71
CA THR A 121 -23.43 -1.05 -14.47
C THR A 121 -22.27 -0.06 -14.40
N ALA A 122 -22.56 1.24 -14.29
CA ALA A 122 -21.55 2.29 -14.13
C ALA A 122 -20.91 2.20 -12.74
N ASP A 123 -21.72 2.16 -11.68
CA ASP A 123 -21.23 2.08 -10.29
C ASP A 123 -20.47 0.79 -10.02
N SER A 124 -20.93 -0.34 -10.59
CA SER A 124 -20.20 -1.61 -10.55
C SER A 124 -18.83 -1.53 -11.21
N SER A 125 -18.72 -0.76 -12.31
CA SER A 125 -17.46 -0.50 -13.00
C SER A 125 -16.52 0.37 -12.17
N ASP A 126 -17.05 1.41 -11.51
CA ASP A 126 -16.27 2.25 -10.58
C ASP A 126 -15.81 1.49 -9.35
N TYR A 127 -16.68 0.69 -8.74
CA TYR A 127 -16.34 -0.20 -7.64
C TYR A 127 -15.20 -1.14 -8.00
N ARG A 128 -15.25 -1.74 -9.20
CA ARG A 128 -14.17 -2.59 -9.70
C ARG A 128 -12.84 -1.86 -9.81
N ARG A 129 -12.83 -0.63 -10.30
CA ARG A 129 -11.59 0.15 -10.42
C ARG A 129 -11.02 0.45 -9.03
N LYS A 130 -11.86 0.88 -8.09
CA LYS A 130 -11.49 1.08 -6.68
C LYS A 130 -10.90 -0.20 -6.07
N LEU A 131 -11.58 -1.34 -6.27
CA LEU A 131 -11.12 -2.65 -5.80
C LEU A 131 -9.72 -2.99 -6.34
N LEU A 132 -9.45 -2.78 -7.63
CA LEU A 132 -8.14 -3.04 -8.22
C LEU A 132 -7.06 -2.17 -7.58
N VAL A 133 -7.28 -0.86 -7.49
CA VAL A 133 -6.32 0.07 -6.88
C VAL A 133 -6.08 -0.27 -5.40
N SER A 134 -7.13 -0.48 -4.61
CA SER A 134 -7.00 -0.88 -3.20
C SER A 134 -6.25 -2.21 -3.06
N SER A 135 -6.52 -3.19 -3.91
CA SER A 135 -5.82 -4.47 -3.85
C SER A 135 -4.33 -4.37 -4.20
N ALA A 136 -3.96 -3.54 -5.19
CA ALA A 136 -2.57 -3.30 -5.55
C ALA A 136 -1.81 -2.54 -4.46
N LEU A 137 -2.43 -1.52 -3.86
CA LEU A 137 -1.88 -0.82 -2.69
C LEU A 137 -1.60 -1.78 -1.53
N HIS A 138 -2.51 -2.73 -1.28
CA HIS A 138 -2.31 -3.77 -0.28
C HIS A 138 -1.08 -4.63 -0.60
N VAL A 139 -0.96 -5.15 -1.83
CA VAL A 139 0.21 -5.95 -2.24
C VAL A 139 1.51 -5.18 -2.00
N ILE A 140 1.57 -3.92 -2.41
CA ILE A 140 2.76 -3.06 -2.26
C ILE A 140 3.07 -2.75 -0.79
N ASN A 141 2.04 -2.57 0.04
CA ASN A 141 2.22 -2.40 1.49
C ASN A 141 2.79 -3.66 2.12
N ASP A 142 2.33 -4.83 1.67
CA ASP A 142 2.80 -6.12 2.17
C ASP A 142 4.24 -6.44 1.72
N ASP A 143 4.70 -5.81 0.64
CA ASP A 143 6.11 -5.82 0.20
C ASP A 143 7.01 -4.86 0.98
N GLY A 144 6.46 -4.15 1.98
CA GLY A 144 7.20 -3.24 2.85
C GLY A 144 7.24 -1.78 2.37
N THR A 145 6.53 -1.43 1.29
CA THR A 145 6.37 -0.02 0.90
C THR A 145 5.17 0.58 1.62
N GLU A 146 5.42 1.29 2.71
CA GLU A 146 4.37 1.84 3.56
C GLU A 146 3.41 2.73 2.78
N ASN A 147 2.12 2.46 2.92
CA ASN A 147 1.06 3.28 2.35
C ASN A 147 -0.23 3.17 3.17
N ARG A 148 -1.28 3.90 2.79
CA ARG A 148 -2.59 3.91 3.46
C ARG A 148 -3.60 2.94 2.85
N ALA A 149 -3.17 1.78 2.32
CA ALA A 149 -4.07 0.81 1.68
C ALA A 149 -5.35 0.49 2.50
N PRO A 150 -5.26 0.18 3.82
CA PRO A 150 -6.45 -0.12 4.61
C PRO A 150 -7.42 1.07 4.73
N GLN A 151 -6.89 2.28 4.92
CA GLN A 151 -7.69 3.49 5.06
C GLN A 151 -8.37 3.86 3.73
N ILE A 152 -7.64 3.76 2.62
CA ILE A 152 -8.17 4.03 1.27
C ILE A 152 -9.28 3.03 0.91
N ALA A 153 -9.07 1.74 1.16
CA ALA A 153 -10.08 0.70 0.89
C ALA A 153 -11.37 0.96 1.68
N LEU A 154 -11.25 1.35 2.95
CA LEU A 154 -12.37 1.71 3.81
C LEU A 154 -13.09 2.97 3.30
N GLN A 155 -12.33 4.04 3.01
CA GLN A 155 -12.88 5.31 2.51
C GLN A 155 -13.63 5.12 1.18
N TRP A 156 -13.14 4.23 0.33
CA TRP A 156 -13.76 3.93 -0.96
C TRP A 156 -14.91 2.93 -0.88
N GLY A 157 -15.20 2.38 0.30
CA GLY A 157 -16.29 1.44 0.52
C GLY A 157 -16.06 0.08 -0.13
N VAL A 158 -14.81 -0.37 -0.23
CA VAL A 158 -14.47 -1.68 -0.81
C VAL A 158 -14.80 -2.78 0.20
N GLU A 159 -15.59 -3.77 -0.23
CA GLU A 159 -15.99 -4.89 0.62
C GLU A 159 -14.79 -5.82 0.89
N PHE A 160 -14.69 -6.31 2.14
CA PHE A 160 -13.53 -7.04 2.62
C PHE A 160 -13.26 -8.35 1.88
N ASN A 161 -14.30 -9.17 1.61
CA ASN A 161 -14.12 -10.45 0.93
C ASN A 161 -13.70 -10.26 -0.53
N ASP A 162 -14.29 -9.27 -1.21
CA ASP A 162 -13.87 -8.88 -2.56
C ASP A 162 -12.40 -8.44 -2.58
N LEU A 163 -12.00 -7.58 -1.62
CA LEU A 163 -10.62 -7.13 -1.46
C LEU A 163 -9.66 -8.28 -1.21
N ALA A 164 -9.97 -9.16 -0.26
CA ALA A 164 -9.15 -10.32 0.07
C ALA A 164 -9.03 -11.29 -1.12
N GLY A 165 -10.07 -11.43 -1.95
CA GLY A 165 -10.01 -12.18 -3.20
C GLY A 165 -9.07 -11.55 -4.22
N ALA A 166 -9.19 -10.23 -4.43
CA ALA A 166 -8.37 -9.49 -5.39
C ALA A 166 -6.88 -9.47 -4.99
N VAL A 167 -6.58 -9.25 -3.70
CA VAL A 167 -5.21 -9.29 -3.16
C VAL A 167 -4.58 -10.66 -3.36
N ARG A 168 -5.30 -11.75 -3.05
CA ARG A 168 -4.80 -13.13 -3.29
C ARG A 168 -4.50 -13.39 -4.76
N MET A 169 -5.36 -12.93 -5.67
CA MET A 169 -5.16 -13.07 -7.11
C MET A 169 -3.88 -12.35 -7.55
N LEU A 170 -3.70 -11.08 -7.17
CA LEU A 170 -2.51 -10.30 -7.55
C LEU A 170 -1.24 -10.87 -6.94
N ARG A 171 -1.25 -11.26 -5.66
CA ARG A 171 -0.10 -11.91 -5.01
C ARG A 171 0.31 -13.20 -5.72
N ARG A 172 -0.65 -14.07 -6.03
CA ARG A 172 -0.39 -15.34 -6.73
C ARG A 172 0.21 -15.10 -8.11
N TRP A 173 -0.33 -14.15 -8.87
CA TRP A 173 0.24 -13.80 -10.18
C TRP A 173 1.67 -13.26 -10.04
N ARG A 174 1.90 -12.34 -9.10
CA ARG A 174 3.22 -11.76 -8.86
C ARG A 174 4.25 -12.80 -8.43
N GLU A 175 3.87 -13.74 -7.56
CA GLU A 175 4.74 -14.85 -7.16
C GLU A 175 5.10 -15.74 -8.34
N LEU A 176 4.13 -16.06 -9.21
CA LEU A 176 4.41 -16.82 -10.44
C LEU A 176 5.35 -16.07 -11.38
N GLU A 177 5.22 -14.75 -11.46
CA GLU A 177 6.10 -13.93 -12.30
C GLU A 177 7.53 -13.88 -11.75
N LEU A 178 7.68 -13.73 -10.43
CA LEU A 178 8.98 -13.80 -9.77
C LEU A 178 9.64 -15.17 -9.95
N ARG A 179 8.88 -16.27 -9.90
CA ARG A 179 9.39 -17.63 -10.16
C ARG A 179 9.91 -17.85 -11.59
N LYS A 180 9.52 -17.01 -12.55
CA LYS A 180 10.07 -17.05 -13.93
C LYS A 180 11.42 -16.34 -14.03
N GLN A 181 11.82 -15.57 -13.03
CA GLN A 181 13.10 -14.89 -13.02
C GLN A 181 14.20 -15.87 -12.61
N ASP A 182 15.29 -15.88 -13.37
CA ASP A 182 16.43 -16.73 -13.09
C ASP A 182 17.02 -16.41 -11.70
N GLY A 183 17.26 -17.46 -10.91
CA GLY A 183 17.80 -17.34 -9.55
C GLY A 183 16.78 -16.96 -8.47
N TYR A 184 15.47 -16.94 -8.77
CA TYR A 184 14.44 -16.73 -7.74
C TYR A 184 14.40 -17.88 -6.74
N MET A 185 14.81 -17.60 -5.51
CA MET A 185 14.60 -18.47 -4.35
C MET A 185 13.43 -17.91 -3.54
N PRO A 186 12.31 -18.64 -3.40
CA PRO A 186 11.20 -18.17 -2.58
C PRO A 186 11.65 -17.98 -1.13
N GLU A 187 11.20 -16.88 -0.52
CA GLU A 187 11.43 -16.62 0.91
C GLU A 187 10.85 -17.79 1.72
N ASP A 188 11.66 -18.34 2.63
CA ASP A 188 11.23 -19.39 3.55
C ASP A 188 9.99 -18.90 4.34
N PRO A 189 8.87 -19.67 4.37
CA PRO A 189 7.65 -19.24 5.05
C PRO A 189 7.85 -18.81 6.50
N LEU A 190 8.80 -19.45 7.20
CA LEU A 190 9.19 -19.08 8.57
C LEU A 190 9.84 -17.68 8.59
N GLN A 191 10.85 -17.44 7.76
CA GLN A 191 11.50 -16.13 7.63
C GLN A 191 10.49 -15.04 7.29
N ARG A 192 9.60 -15.32 6.33
CA ARG A 192 8.53 -14.40 5.94
C ARG A 192 7.61 -14.08 7.12
N ARG A 193 7.14 -15.09 7.85
CA ARG A 193 6.27 -14.91 9.02
C ARG A 193 6.96 -14.05 10.10
N THR A 194 8.23 -14.34 10.39
CA THR A 194 9.05 -13.59 11.36
C THR A 194 9.21 -12.13 10.95
N ARG A 195 9.51 -11.88 9.67
CA ARG A 195 9.66 -10.52 9.12
C ARG A 195 8.35 -9.75 9.19
N GLU A 196 7.25 -10.36 8.75
CA GLU A 196 5.93 -9.73 8.75
C GLU A 196 5.45 -9.41 10.18
N LEU A 197 5.61 -10.33 11.14
CA LEU A 197 5.25 -10.08 12.54
C LEU A 197 6.04 -8.93 13.13
N ASN A 198 7.37 -8.94 12.97
CA ASN A 198 8.22 -7.87 13.49
C ASN A 198 7.90 -6.51 12.85
N TYR A 199 7.66 -6.49 11.53
CA TYR A 199 7.23 -5.29 10.84
C TYR A 199 5.95 -4.70 11.47
N TRP A 200 4.92 -5.52 11.64
CA TRP A 200 3.64 -5.04 12.19
C TRP A 200 3.75 -4.65 13.66
N LEU A 201 4.51 -5.38 14.47
CA LEU A 201 4.74 -5.05 15.88
C LEU A 201 5.44 -3.69 16.04
N THR A 202 6.53 -3.47 15.31
CA THR A 202 7.25 -2.20 15.29
C THR A 202 6.34 -1.05 14.84
N ARG A 203 5.58 -1.27 13.76
CA ARG A 203 4.67 -0.27 13.22
C ARG A 203 3.52 0.06 14.18
N LEU A 204 2.95 -0.94 14.85
CA LEU A 204 1.91 -0.71 15.86
C LEU A 204 2.45 0.04 17.08
N ARG A 205 3.70 -0.23 17.50
CA ARG A 205 4.39 0.54 18.53
C ARG A 205 4.58 1.99 18.11
N ASP A 206 4.97 2.25 16.86
CA ASP A 206 5.12 3.62 16.33
C ASP A 206 3.79 4.37 16.23
N PHE A 207 2.68 3.68 15.94
CA PHE A 207 1.36 4.31 16.02
C PHE A 207 0.95 4.57 17.47
N LEU A 208 1.23 3.64 18.37
CA LEU A 208 0.87 3.75 19.78
C LEU A 208 1.54 4.95 20.47
N THR A 209 2.75 5.34 20.07
CA THR A 209 3.43 6.55 20.60
C THR A 209 2.75 7.85 20.20
N THR A 210 1.87 7.83 19.20
CA THR A 210 1.07 9.01 18.80
C THR A 210 -0.26 9.10 19.56
N VAL A 211 -0.61 8.07 20.35
CA VAL A 211 -1.81 8.08 21.19
C VAL A 211 -1.59 8.97 22.40
N GLU A 212 -2.56 9.84 22.67
CA GLU A 212 -2.55 10.74 23.82
C GLU A 212 -2.35 9.97 25.14
N GLY A 213 -1.42 10.45 25.95
CA GLY A 213 -1.09 9.86 27.26
C GLY A 213 -0.27 8.57 27.21
N VAL A 214 0.30 8.20 26.06
CA VAL A 214 1.23 7.06 25.94
C VAL A 214 2.65 7.54 25.70
N SER A 215 3.57 7.22 26.61
CA SER A 215 4.99 7.51 26.46
C SER A 215 5.69 6.50 25.53
N PHE A 216 6.85 6.89 24.99
CA PHE A 216 7.69 6.00 24.20
C PHE A 216 8.11 4.74 24.99
N GLU A 217 8.41 4.89 26.27
CA GLU A 217 8.76 3.78 27.16
C GLU A 217 7.59 2.81 27.32
N GLN A 218 6.38 3.33 27.57
CA GLN A 218 5.17 2.52 27.67
C GLN A 218 4.90 1.75 26.37
N ALA A 219 5.05 2.40 25.21
CA ALA A 219 4.87 1.73 23.92
C ALA A 219 5.91 0.61 23.69
N ASN A 220 7.16 0.79 24.13
CA ASN A 220 8.17 -0.26 24.06
C ASN A 220 7.92 -1.40 25.06
N SER A 221 7.40 -1.12 26.26
CA SER A 221 6.97 -2.16 27.20
C SER A 221 5.86 -3.01 26.60
N VAL A 222 4.86 -2.38 25.97
CA VAL A 222 3.78 -3.08 25.25
C VAL A 222 4.36 -3.97 24.15
N LEU A 223 5.28 -3.44 23.34
CA LEU A 223 5.97 -4.21 22.28
C LEU A 223 6.70 -5.44 22.85
N GLY A 224 7.40 -5.29 23.97
CA GLY A 224 8.12 -6.38 24.64
C GLY A 224 7.18 -7.50 25.09
N VAL A 225 6.10 -7.15 25.80
CA VAL A 225 5.09 -8.11 26.26
C VAL A 225 4.37 -8.78 25.09
N ALA A 226 4.04 -8.02 24.04
CA ALA A 226 3.39 -8.57 22.84
C ALA A 226 4.29 -9.58 22.12
N ARG A 227 5.60 -9.32 22.00
CA ARG A 227 6.59 -10.26 21.45
C ARG A 227 6.69 -11.53 22.27
N GLN A 228 6.77 -11.39 23.59
CA GLN A 228 6.84 -12.53 24.50
C GLN A 228 5.58 -13.40 24.37
N SER A 229 4.40 -12.79 24.38
CA SER A 229 3.13 -13.51 24.24
C SER A 229 3.03 -14.27 22.91
N LEU A 230 3.43 -13.64 21.79
CA LEU A 230 3.50 -14.30 20.48
C LEU A 230 4.41 -15.54 20.53
N ARG A 231 5.62 -15.38 21.08
CA ARG A 231 6.61 -16.46 21.18
C ARG A 231 6.11 -17.63 22.04
N GLU A 232 5.54 -17.34 23.20
CA GLU A 232 4.96 -18.35 24.10
C GLU A 232 3.81 -19.12 23.45
N ASN A 233 3.12 -18.49 22.50
CA ASN A 233 2.03 -19.10 21.73
C ASN A 233 2.50 -19.69 20.39
N GLY A 234 3.81 -19.86 20.19
CA GLY A 234 4.37 -20.59 19.05
C GLY A 234 4.57 -19.78 17.77
N GLU A 235 4.46 -18.45 17.83
CA GLU A 235 4.76 -17.57 16.70
C GLU A 235 6.26 -17.26 16.63
N PRO A 236 6.86 -17.26 15.42
CA PRO A 236 8.28 -17.01 15.25
C PRO A 236 8.54 -15.50 15.24
N VAL A 237 9.16 -14.97 16.29
CA VAL A 237 9.45 -13.53 16.41
C VAL A 237 10.94 -13.24 16.56
N GLN A 238 11.75 -14.24 16.93
CA GLN A 238 13.21 -14.16 17.03
C GLN A 238 13.89 -15.15 16.07
N TYR A 239 15.18 -14.91 15.83
CA TYR A 239 16.01 -15.82 15.05
C TYR A 239 16.11 -17.18 15.75
N GLY A 240 15.86 -18.26 15.00
CA GLY A 240 15.89 -19.63 15.51
C GLY A 240 14.60 -20.12 16.17
N ASP A 241 13.57 -19.27 16.30
CA ASP A 241 12.25 -19.71 16.75
C ASP A 241 11.63 -20.69 15.72
N LYS A 242 10.90 -21.70 16.23
CA LYS A 242 10.10 -22.61 15.40
C LYS A 242 8.67 -22.10 15.34
N TRP A 243 8.07 -22.12 14.15
CA TRP A 243 6.66 -21.77 14.00
C TRP A 243 5.77 -22.99 14.31
N MET A 244 5.03 -22.90 15.41
CA MET A 244 4.05 -23.90 15.81
C MET A 244 2.65 -23.47 15.38
N MET A 245 2.13 -24.09 14.32
CA MET A 245 0.79 -23.81 13.80
C MET A 245 -0.30 -24.25 14.78
N GLY A 246 -1.37 -23.46 14.89
CA GLY A 246 -2.53 -23.79 15.74
C GLY A 246 -2.53 -23.15 17.13
N GLY A 247 -1.54 -22.31 17.44
CA GLY A 247 -1.54 -21.47 18.65
C GLY A 247 -2.61 -20.38 18.64
N LYS A 248 -2.69 -19.62 19.74
CA LYS A 248 -3.67 -18.55 19.96
C LYS A 248 -3.73 -17.52 18.82
N PHE A 249 -2.58 -17.18 18.25
CA PHE A 249 -2.43 -16.14 17.24
C PHE A 249 -2.42 -16.67 15.79
N ASN A 250 -3.06 -17.81 15.53
CA ASN A 250 -3.18 -18.42 14.21
C ASN A 250 -4.05 -17.61 13.23
N ALA A 251 -3.56 -16.43 12.87
CA ALA A 251 -4.16 -15.45 11.98
C ALA A 251 -3.08 -14.77 11.13
N VAL A 252 -3.49 -13.96 10.15
CA VAL A 252 -2.58 -13.16 9.32
C VAL A 252 -1.70 -12.26 10.22
N SER A 253 -0.44 -12.06 9.86
CA SER A 253 0.61 -11.45 10.70
C SER A 253 0.19 -10.11 11.30
N LYS A 254 -0.47 -9.27 10.50
CA LYS A 254 -1.06 -7.99 10.95
C LYS A 254 -2.06 -8.16 12.09
N ARG A 255 -2.95 -9.15 11.98
CA ARG A 255 -3.99 -9.42 12.97
C ARG A 255 -3.39 -10.06 14.23
N ALA A 256 -2.49 -11.03 14.06
CA ALA A 256 -1.75 -11.64 15.17
C ALA A 256 -1.00 -10.58 16.00
N ALA A 257 -0.26 -9.69 15.34
CA ALA A 257 0.45 -8.58 15.99
C ALA A 257 -0.51 -7.60 16.67
N MET A 258 -1.66 -7.31 16.06
CA MET A 258 -2.66 -6.41 16.67
C MET A 258 -3.32 -7.04 17.90
N GLU A 259 -3.72 -8.31 17.83
CA GLU A 259 -4.31 -9.02 18.96
C GLU A 259 -3.32 -9.09 20.14
N SER A 260 -2.05 -9.42 19.88
CA SER A 260 -1.02 -9.47 20.93
C SER A 260 -0.69 -8.09 21.51
N MET A 261 -0.65 -7.04 20.69
CA MET A 261 -0.46 -5.66 21.18
C MET A 261 -1.62 -5.20 22.06
N ILE A 262 -2.88 -5.44 21.66
CA ILE A 262 -4.05 -5.05 22.46
C ILE A 262 -4.10 -5.81 23.79
N GLU A 263 -3.73 -7.10 23.80
CA GLU A 263 -3.61 -7.87 25.04
C GLU A 263 -2.48 -7.37 25.94
N ALA A 264 -1.32 -7.04 25.36
CA ALA A 264 -0.21 -6.45 26.09
C ALA A 264 -0.57 -5.09 26.72
N MET A 265 -1.28 -4.23 25.97
CA MET A 265 -1.83 -2.97 26.48
C MET A 265 -2.74 -3.21 27.69
N ALA A 266 -3.62 -4.21 27.61
CA ALA A 266 -4.53 -4.56 28.70
C ALA A 266 -3.77 -5.07 29.94
N SER A 267 -2.76 -5.92 29.73
CA SER A 267 -1.93 -6.45 30.83
C SER A 267 -1.09 -5.39 31.54
N LEU A 268 -0.75 -4.31 30.84
CA LEU A 268 -0.01 -3.16 31.38
C LEU A 268 -0.93 -2.05 31.91
N GLY A 269 -2.24 -2.31 32.03
CA GLY A 269 -3.20 -1.38 32.63
C GLY A 269 -3.52 -0.16 31.76
N MET A 270 -3.27 -0.20 30.45
CA MET A 270 -3.70 0.88 29.55
C MET A 270 -5.23 0.93 29.45
N SER A 271 -5.78 2.07 29.01
CA SER A 271 -7.24 2.21 28.90
C SER A 271 -7.81 1.58 27.62
N SER A 272 -9.08 1.16 27.68
CA SER A 272 -9.81 0.71 26.48
C SER A 272 -9.91 1.81 25.41
N LYS A 273 -9.90 3.10 25.81
CA LYS A 273 -9.89 4.24 24.89
C LYS A 273 -8.62 4.25 24.03
N GLN A 274 -7.44 4.08 24.66
CA GLN A 274 -6.16 4.03 23.94
C GLN A 274 -6.10 2.83 22.98
N ALA A 275 -6.57 1.65 23.41
CA ALA A 275 -6.68 0.47 22.55
C ALA A 275 -7.58 0.69 21.33
N LYS A 276 -8.71 1.38 21.51
CA LYS A 276 -9.62 1.76 20.41
C LYS A 276 -8.96 2.75 19.44
N MET A 277 -8.22 3.74 19.95
CA MET A 277 -7.50 4.69 19.10
C MET A 277 -6.46 4.00 18.22
N LEU A 278 -5.67 3.07 18.77
CA LEU A 278 -4.75 2.25 17.99
C LEU A 278 -5.50 1.43 16.91
N GLY A 279 -6.63 0.83 17.28
CA GLY A 279 -7.54 0.12 16.37
C GLY A 279 -8.06 0.94 15.19
N GLN A 280 -8.32 2.23 15.41
CA GLN A 280 -8.78 3.16 14.39
C GLN A 280 -7.64 3.58 13.45
N MET A 281 -6.44 3.81 13.98
CA MET A 281 -5.27 4.18 13.18
C MET A 281 -4.81 3.05 12.26
N VAL A 282 -4.92 1.80 12.72
CA VAL A 282 -4.55 0.61 11.96
C VAL A 282 -5.76 -0.32 11.82
N PRO A 283 -6.64 -0.09 10.82
CA PRO A 283 -7.81 -0.91 10.61
C PRO A 283 -7.42 -2.35 10.28
N VAL A 284 -7.94 -3.29 11.08
CA VAL A 284 -7.83 -4.73 10.86
C VAL A 284 -9.22 -5.35 11.01
N PRO A 285 -9.68 -6.15 10.03
CA PRO A 285 -10.99 -6.80 10.07
C PRO A 285 -11.20 -7.62 11.35
N GLY A 286 -12.36 -7.44 11.98
CA GLY A 286 -12.74 -8.13 13.21
C GLY A 286 -12.12 -7.58 14.50
N MET A 287 -11.19 -6.61 14.41
CA MET A 287 -10.54 -6.07 15.61
C MET A 287 -11.44 -5.18 16.46
N SER A 288 -12.45 -4.52 15.89
CA SER A 288 -13.44 -3.76 16.66
C SER A 288 -14.14 -4.64 17.69
N VAL A 289 -14.61 -5.81 17.26
CA VAL A 289 -15.25 -6.83 18.10
C VAL A 289 -14.25 -7.43 19.10
N PHE A 290 -13.01 -7.65 18.69
CA PHE A 290 -11.96 -8.15 19.57
C PHE A 290 -11.65 -7.16 20.70
N ILE A 291 -11.40 -5.89 20.38
CA ILE A 291 -11.11 -4.82 21.34
C ILE A 291 -12.27 -4.65 22.32
N GLU A 292 -13.52 -4.72 21.85
CA GLU A 292 -14.69 -4.65 22.72
C GLU A 292 -14.78 -5.85 23.68
N ARG A 293 -14.44 -7.04 23.21
CA ARG A 293 -14.42 -8.26 24.02
C ARG A 293 -13.31 -8.25 25.06
N CYS A 294 -12.12 -7.77 24.71
CA CYS A 294 -11.04 -7.52 25.67
C CYS A 294 -11.46 -6.45 26.68
N GLY A 295 -12.16 -5.40 26.23
CA GLY A 295 -12.83 -4.39 27.06
C GLY A 295 -13.62 -5.00 28.22
N LYS A 296 -14.50 -5.95 27.89
CA LYS A 296 -15.39 -6.63 28.84
C LYS A 296 -14.70 -7.66 29.75
N ARG A 297 -13.49 -8.12 29.42
CA ARG A 297 -12.78 -9.19 30.14
C ARG A 297 -11.57 -8.73 30.94
N VAL A 298 -10.92 -7.65 30.51
CA VAL A 298 -9.59 -7.26 31.00
C VAL A 298 -9.53 -5.78 31.41
N PHE A 299 -10.26 -4.89 30.73
CA PHE A 299 -10.26 -3.46 31.06
C PHE A 299 -11.33 -3.07 32.11
N SER A 300 -12.27 -3.97 32.44
CA SER A 300 -13.32 -3.73 33.46
C SER A 300 -12.79 -3.59 34.88
N ASP A 301 -11.60 -4.14 35.16
CA ASP A 301 -10.99 -4.09 36.50
C ASP A 301 -10.19 -2.79 36.74
N VAL A 302 -9.80 -2.08 35.67
CA VAL A 302 -9.02 -0.83 35.75
C VAL A 302 -9.93 0.39 35.95
N ASP A 303 -11.07 0.43 35.27
CA ASP A 303 -12.04 1.53 35.35
C ASP A 303 -12.93 1.48 36.63
N GLY A 304 -12.81 0.42 37.44
CA GLY A 304 -13.62 0.17 38.64
C GLY A 304 -13.05 0.68 39.97
N SER A 305 -11.86 1.30 39.98
CA SER A 305 -11.20 1.77 41.21
C SER A 305 -11.68 3.14 41.72
N GLY A 306 -12.92 3.51 41.43
CA GLY A 306 -13.62 4.60 42.10
C GLY A 306 -14.12 4.14 43.47
N SER A 307 -13.32 4.34 44.51
CA SER A 307 -13.66 4.05 45.91
C SER A 307 -15.02 4.66 46.28
N LYS A 308 -16.06 3.82 46.44
CA LYS A 308 -17.25 4.22 47.20
C LYS A 308 -16.87 4.27 48.68
N PRO A 309 -17.12 5.37 49.41
CA PRO A 309 -16.87 5.40 50.84
C PRO A 309 -17.82 4.41 51.53
N ARG A 310 -17.26 3.56 52.39
CA ARG A 310 -18.03 2.77 53.34
C ARG A 310 -18.75 3.74 54.28
N LYS A 311 -20.08 3.84 54.15
CA LYS A 311 -20.92 4.35 55.22
C LYS A 311 -21.14 3.22 56.21
N GLY A 312 -20.78 3.45 57.47
CA GLY A 312 -21.22 2.62 58.58
C GLY A 312 -20.11 2.31 59.57
N GLU A 313 -19.67 3.32 60.31
CA GLU A 313 -19.30 3.21 61.73
C GLU A 313 -19.14 4.63 62.26
N VAL A 314 -19.96 4.97 63.25
CA VAL A 314 -19.65 5.68 64.50
C VAL A 314 -20.99 6.14 65.11
N ASP A 315 -21.24 5.55 66.28
CA ASP A 315 -22.17 5.86 67.38
C ASP A 315 -23.69 5.80 67.18
#